data_AF-A0A7S2WCX9-F1
#
_entry.id   AF-A0A7S2WCX9-F1
#
_cell.length_a   1.000
_cell.length_b   1.000
_cell.length_c   1.000
_cell.angle_alpha   90.00
_cell.angle_beta   90.00
_cell.angle_gamma   90.00
#
_symmetry.space_group_name_H-M   'P 1'
#
loop_
_entity.id
_entity.type
_entity.pdbx_description
1 polymer ?
#
loop_
_entity_poly.entity_id
_entity_poly.type
_entity_poly.pdbx_seq_one_letter_code
_entity_poly.pdbx_strand_id
1 'polypeptide(L)'
;MGQGVAGTVAVTGSTCNIPNAYEDARFSSEHDVASGYKTRNILAAPVIEKNGNTVGVIQAINRFSKKDDASLGLDVYEKEDQKDEDDTETHIPFTPVDEEMIAILAAQASIALNNANLYQTMSASQAKVQSLLDIIQAMHSNLGINSLMFTITQRAHELVEADRCTMFLLDKAAKELMSLQGEVNLRIPMDKGIAGECCTTNKVINIPEAYEDSRFNQ
;
A
#
# COMPACT_ATOMS: atom_id res chain seq x y z
N MET A 1 9.04 -5.68 -14.18
CA MET A 1 8.87 -6.41 -12.91
C MET A 1 9.50 -7.79 -13.06
N GLY A 2 10.29 -8.23 -12.08
CA GLY A 2 10.85 -9.58 -12.03
C GLY A 2 12.24 -9.76 -12.66
N GLN A 3 13.27 -9.08 -12.14
CA GLN A 3 14.67 -9.46 -12.41
C GLN A 3 15.27 -10.07 -11.15
N GLY A 4 16.21 -11.00 -11.34
CA GLY A 4 16.84 -11.69 -10.21
C GLY A 4 16.00 -12.83 -9.63
N VAL A 5 16.58 -13.52 -8.65
CA VAL A 5 15.97 -14.66 -7.96
C VAL A 5 14.69 -14.24 -7.22
N ALA A 6 14.73 -13.12 -6.49
CA ALA A 6 13.56 -12.59 -5.79
C ALA A 6 12.43 -12.23 -6.76
N GLY A 7 12.75 -11.63 -7.90
CA GLY A 7 11.78 -11.34 -8.95
C GLY A 7 11.12 -12.59 -9.52
N THR A 8 11.90 -13.64 -9.74
CA THR A 8 11.38 -14.93 -10.21
C THR A 8 10.42 -15.53 -9.18
N VAL A 9 10.82 -15.60 -7.90
CA VAL A 9 9.97 -16.12 -6.82
C VAL A 9 8.67 -15.32 -6.67
N ALA A 10 8.75 -13.99 -6.80
CA ALA A 10 7.57 -13.14 -6.74
C ALA A 10 6.54 -13.48 -7.82
N VAL A 11 7.01 -13.76 -9.04
CA VAL A 11 6.16 -14.08 -10.21
C VAL A 11 5.66 -15.53 -10.17
N THR A 12 6.52 -16.49 -9.82
CA THR A 12 6.16 -17.92 -9.83
C THR A 12 5.39 -18.35 -8.59
N GLY A 13 5.47 -17.59 -7.50
CA GLY A 13 4.91 -17.99 -6.21
C GLY A 13 5.53 -19.29 -5.68
N SER A 14 6.77 -19.61 -6.09
CA SER A 14 7.44 -20.87 -5.75
C SER A 14 8.81 -20.62 -5.12
N THR A 15 9.12 -21.35 -4.06
CA THR A 15 10.43 -21.30 -3.39
C THR A 15 11.55 -21.69 -4.34
N CYS A 16 12.69 -20.99 -4.27
CA CYS A 16 13.89 -21.27 -5.02
C CYS A 16 15.07 -21.47 -4.06
N ASN A 17 15.70 -22.65 -4.12
CA ASN A 17 16.95 -22.96 -3.45
C ASN A 17 18.05 -23.08 -4.52
N ILE A 18 19.06 -22.22 -4.44
CA ILE A 18 20.14 -22.09 -5.42
C ILE A 18 21.46 -22.38 -4.69
N PRO A 19 22.06 -23.56 -4.95
CA PRO A 19 23.35 -23.95 -4.36
C PRO A 19 24.54 -23.12 -4.84
N ASN A 20 24.50 -22.63 -6.09
CA ASN A 20 25.51 -21.74 -6.66
C ASN A 20 24.84 -20.62 -7.46
N ALA A 21 24.94 -19.40 -6.96
CA ALA A 21 24.30 -18.23 -7.53
C ALA A 21 24.89 -17.84 -8.89
N TYR A 22 26.22 -17.93 -9.07
CA TYR A 22 26.89 -17.52 -10.30
C TYR A 22 26.67 -18.51 -11.46
N GLU A 23 26.18 -19.72 -11.17
CA GLU A 23 25.77 -20.72 -12.17
C GLU A 23 24.27 -20.65 -12.49
N ASP A 24 23.47 -19.92 -11.71
CA ASP A 24 22.03 -19.83 -11.91
C ASP A 24 21.66 -18.65 -12.82
N ALA A 25 21.00 -18.95 -13.96
CA ALA A 25 20.61 -17.95 -14.94
C ALA A 25 19.63 -16.88 -14.40
N ARG A 26 18.99 -17.12 -13.25
CA ARG A 26 18.09 -16.16 -12.61
C ARG A 26 18.83 -15.17 -11.71
N PHE A 27 20.10 -15.41 -11.38
CA PHE A 27 20.90 -14.52 -10.55
C PHE A 27 21.48 -13.37 -11.38
N SER A 28 21.55 -12.17 -10.79
CA SER A 28 22.24 -11.01 -11.37
C SER A 28 23.31 -10.55 -10.39
N SER A 29 24.57 -10.58 -10.84
CA SER A 29 25.73 -10.18 -10.04
C SER A 29 25.99 -8.67 -10.02
N GLU A 30 25.17 -7.85 -10.70
CA GLU A 30 25.36 -6.40 -10.77
C GLU A 30 25.45 -5.75 -9.37
N HIS A 31 24.63 -6.23 -8.42
CA HIS A 31 24.63 -5.74 -7.03
C HIS A 31 25.83 -6.22 -6.23
N ASP A 32 26.30 -7.44 -6.48
CA ASP A 32 27.52 -7.99 -5.87
C ASP A 32 28.75 -7.17 -6.29
N VAL A 33 28.88 -6.88 -7.60
CA VAL A 33 30.00 -6.10 -8.15
C VAL A 33 30.01 -4.68 -7.57
N ALA A 34 28.85 -4.04 -7.44
CA ALA A 34 28.75 -2.69 -6.90
C ALA A 34 29.03 -2.61 -5.39
N SER A 35 28.70 -3.66 -4.63
CA SER A 35 28.83 -3.69 -3.16
C SER A 35 30.11 -4.33 -2.65
N GLY A 36 30.81 -5.10 -3.49
CA GLY A 36 31.91 -5.97 -3.06
C GLY A 36 31.46 -7.20 -2.25
N TYR A 37 30.13 -7.43 -2.14
CA TYR A 37 29.57 -8.62 -1.52
C TYR A 37 29.57 -9.79 -2.50
N LYS A 38 29.92 -10.99 -2.05
CA LYS A 38 29.89 -12.22 -2.87
C LYS A 38 28.74 -13.12 -2.42
N THR A 39 27.78 -13.30 -3.30
CA THR A 39 26.62 -14.18 -3.14
C THR A 39 26.95 -15.58 -3.68
N ARG A 40 26.96 -16.59 -2.81
CA ARG A 40 27.33 -17.98 -3.14
C ARG A 40 26.10 -18.85 -3.30
N ASN A 41 25.26 -18.92 -2.26
CA ASN A 41 24.00 -19.66 -2.30
C ASN A 41 22.84 -18.79 -1.82
N ILE A 42 21.64 -19.08 -2.34
CA ILE A 42 20.43 -18.30 -2.11
C ILE A 42 19.27 -19.24 -1.82
N LEU A 43 18.50 -18.94 -0.78
CA LEU A 43 17.20 -19.53 -0.53
C LEU A 43 16.15 -18.43 -0.48
N ALA A 44 15.17 -18.47 -1.38
CA ALA A 44 14.13 -17.46 -1.48
C ALA A 44 12.75 -18.10 -1.48
N ALA A 45 11.82 -17.60 -0.67
CA ALA A 45 10.46 -18.09 -0.56
C ALA A 45 9.44 -16.95 -0.71
N PRO A 46 8.30 -17.20 -1.36
CA PRO A 46 7.25 -16.21 -1.55
C PRO A 46 6.46 -16.01 -0.25
N VAL A 47 6.11 -14.76 0.05
CA VAL A 47 5.13 -14.41 1.08
C VAL A 47 3.78 -14.31 0.38
N ILE A 48 2.92 -15.30 0.61
CA ILE A 48 1.66 -15.47 -0.13
C ILE A 48 0.46 -15.15 0.78
N GLU A 49 -0.49 -14.39 0.27
CA GLU A 49 -1.78 -14.13 0.91
C GLU A 49 -2.75 -15.34 0.80
N LYS A 50 -3.84 -15.32 1.59
CA LYS A 50 -4.87 -16.37 1.52
C LYS A 50 -5.53 -16.53 0.14
N ASN A 51 -5.52 -15.47 -0.67
CA ASN A 51 -6.08 -15.47 -2.03
C ASN A 51 -5.10 -16.06 -3.09
N GLY A 52 -3.89 -16.44 -2.68
CA GLY A 52 -2.85 -16.97 -3.58
C GLY A 52 -1.94 -15.91 -4.20
N ASN A 53 -2.12 -14.62 -3.90
CA ASN A 53 -1.27 -13.55 -4.41
C ASN A 53 0.03 -13.45 -3.61
N THR A 54 1.15 -13.28 -4.31
CA THR A 54 2.44 -12.97 -3.68
C THR A 54 2.48 -11.51 -3.26
N VAL A 55 2.65 -11.24 -1.96
CA VAL A 55 2.77 -9.88 -1.39
C VAL A 55 4.21 -9.51 -1.03
N GLY A 56 5.13 -10.45 -1.13
CA GLY A 56 6.54 -10.22 -0.89
C GLY A 56 7.38 -11.47 -1.11
N VAL A 57 8.68 -11.34 -0.89
CA VAL A 57 9.64 -12.46 -0.93
C VAL A 57 10.56 -12.33 0.27
N ILE A 58 10.76 -13.44 0.99
CA ILE A 58 11.81 -13.56 2.00
C ILE A 58 13.00 -14.28 1.36
N GLN A 59 14.21 -13.77 1.61
CA GLN A 59 15.43 -14.29 0.99
C GLN A 59 16.53 -14.43 2.04
N ALA A 60 17.16 -15.59 2.09
CA ALA A 60 18.39 -15.86 2.81
C ALA A 60 19.53 -16.05 1.80
N ILE A 61 20.70 -15.49 2.11
CA ILE A 61 21.88 -15.54 1.26
C ILE A 61 23.05 -16.03 2.11
N ASN A 62 23.88 -16.91 1.53
CA ASN A 62 25.08 -17.47 2.15
C ASN A 62 24.81 -18.17 3.48
N ARG A 63 24.36 -19.43 3.42
CA ARG A 63 24.15 -20.29 4.60
C ARG A 63 25.42 -20.33 5.47
N PHE A 64 25.25 -20.12 6.77
CA PHE A 64 26.32 -20.31 7.74
C PHE A 64 26.51 -21.80 8.06
N SER A 65 27.76 -22.21 8.21
CA SER A 65 28.12 -23.54 8.73
C SER A 65 27.71 -23.67 10.20
N LYS A 66 27.05 -24.78 10.57
CA LYS A 66 26.67 -25.11 11.95
C LYS A 66 27.49 -26.29 12.47
N LYS A 67 27.75 -26.34 13.78
CA LYS A 67 28.45 -27.48 14.43
C LYS A 67 27.78 -28.84 14.13
N ASP A 68 26.46 -28.86 14.00
CA ASP A 68 25.71 -30.08 13.70
C ASP A 68 25.86 -30.54 12.24
N ASP A 69 26.24 -29.67 11.30
CA ASP A 69 26.50 -30.05 9.91
C ASP A 69 27.68 -31.03 9.81
N ALA A 70 28.62 -30.98 10.78
CA ALA A 70 29.80 -31.83 10.84
C ALA A 70 29.41 -33.29 11.12
N SER A 71 28.30 -33.48 11.85
CA SER A 71 27.74 -34.80 12.15
C SER A 71 27.00 -35.42 10.96
N LEU A 72 26.61 -34.60 9.97
CA LEU A 72 25.93 -35.01 8.74
C LEU A 72 26.89 -35.32 7.59
N GLY A 73 28.21 -35.24 7.82
CA GLY A 73 29.23 -35.45 6.78
C GLY A 73 29.28 -34.31 5.75
N LEU A 74 28.69 -33.16 6.06
CA LEU A 74 28.87 -31.92 5.30
C LEU A 74 30.15 -31.26 5.82
N ASP A 75 31.03 -30.82 4.92
CA ASP A 75 32.31 -30.22 5.29
C ASP A 75 32.09 -28.94 6.13
N VAL A 76 32.26 -29.05 7.45
CA VAL A 76 32.17 -27.92 8.39
C VAL A 76 33.55 -27.30 8.53
N TYR A 77 33.74 -26.18 7.85
CA TYR A 77 34.89 -25.31 8.13
C TYR A 77 34.56 -24.33 9.27
N GLU A 78 35.35 -24.39 10.33
CA GLU A 78 35.44 -23.33 11.33
C GLU A 78 36.24 -22.17 10.71
N LYS A 79 35.68 -20.95 10.71
CA LYS A 79 36.35 -19.77 10.18
C LYS A 79 37.58 -19.43 11.03
N GLU A 80 38.77 -19.46 10.44
CA GLU A 80 39.92 -18.67 10.90
C GLU A 80 40.29 -17.65 9.82
N ASP A 81 39.89 -16.39 10.03
CA ASP A 81 40.49 -15.12 9.60
C ASP A 81 41.47 -15.05 8.41
N GLN A 82 41.22 -15.70 7.26
CA GLN A 82 42.01 -15.49 6.05
C GLN A 82 41.15 -15.09 4.84
N LYS A 83 41.63 -14.02 4.18
CA LYS A 83 41.17 -13.55 2.87
C LYS A 83 41.78 -14.48 1.83
N ASP A 84 41.09 -15.55 1.46
CA ASP A 84 41.56 -16.45 0.42
C ASP A 84 41.13 -15.97 -0.98
N GLU A 85 42.13 -15.92 -1.87
CA GLU A 85 42.09 -15.42 -3.25
C GLU A 85 41.76 -16.50 -4.30
N ASP A 86 41.34 -17.71 -3.89
CA ASP A 86 41.02 -18.83 -4.80
C ASP A 86 39.65 -19.47 -4.44
N ASP A 87 38.63 -19.16 -5.24
CA ASP A 87 37.19 -19.41 -5.04
C ASP A 87 36.80 -20.87 -5.36
N THR A 88 37.57 -21.85 -4.86
CA THR A 88 37.23 -23.29 -4.90
C THR A 88 36.63 -23.80 -3.59
N GLU A 89 36.20 -22.90 -2.71
CA GLU A 89 35.59 -23.25 -1.42
C GLU A 89 34.24 -23.96 -1.62
N THR A 90 34.15 -25.21 -1.17
CA THR A 90 32.89 -25.96 -1.09
C THR A 90 31.96 -25.27 -0.10
N HIS A 91 31.02 -24.47 -0.59
CA HIS A 91 30.04 -23.80 0.28
C HIS A 91 28.88 -24.73 0.63
N ILE A 92 28.47 -24.73 1.89
CA ILE A 92 27.37 -25.59 2.36
C ILE A 92 26.04 -25.02 1.81
N PRO A 93 25.31 -25.77 0.97
CA PRO A 93 24.04 -25.32 0.40
C PRO A 93 22.92 -25.33 1.46
N PHE A 94 21.84 -24.59 1.20
CA PHE A 94 20.62 -24.71 1.99
C PHE A 94 20.01 -26.10 1.86
N THR A 95 19.54 -26.62 2.99
CA THR A 95 18.96 -27.96 3.10
C THR A 95 17.44 -27.92 2.94
N PRO A 96 16.77 -29.07 2.70
CA PRO A 96 15.31 -29.14 2.70
C PRO A 96 14.67 -28.65 4.01
N VAL A 97 15.35 -28.83 5.15
CA VAL A 97 14.89 -28.32 6.44
C VAL A 97 14.91 -26.79 6.46
N ASP A 98 15.91 -26.17 5.84
CA ASP A 98 15.97 -24.71 5.69
C ASP A 98 14.83 -24.19 4.80
N GLU A 99 14.48 -24.93 3.72
CA GLU A 99 13.32 -24.63 2.86
C GLU A 99 11.99 -24.66 3.63
N GLU A 100 11.78 -25.68 4.48
CA GLU A 100 10.58 -25.77 5.33
C GLU A 100 10.50 -24.62 6.33
N MET A 101 11.62 -24.31 7.01
CA MET A 101 11.67 -23.22 7.99
C MET A 101 11.36 -21.86 7.35
N ILE A 102 11.97 -21.55 6.20
CA ILE A 102 11.74 -20.27 5.54
C ILE A 102 10.30 -20.16 5.01
N ALA A 103 9.70 -21.27 4.55
CA ALA A 103 8.31 -21.29 4.11
C ALA A 103 7.34 -21.00 5.28
N ILE A 104 7.60 -21.56 6.46
CA ILE A 104 6.83 -21.26 7.67
C ILE A 104 6.95 -19.78 8.05
N LEU A 105 8.17 -19.24 8.02
CA LEU A 105 8.39 -17.81 8.30
C LEU A 105 7.68 -16.92 7.29
N ALA A 106 7.70 -17.27 6.00
CA ALA A 106 6.98 -16.54 4.96
C ALA A 106 5.47 -16.54 5.22
N ALA A 107 4.90 -17.68 5.61
CA ALA A 107 3.48 -17.78 5.97
C ALA A 107 3.13 -16.90 7.17
N GLN A 108 3.97 -16.87 8.21
CA GLN A 108 3.75 -16.02 9.39
C GLN A 108 3.90 -14.53 9.05
N ALA A 109 4.86 -14.17 8.19
CA ALA A 109 5.04 -12.81 7.71
C ALA A 109 3.79 -12.32 6.95
N SER A 110 3.20 -13.18 6.12
CA SER A 110 1.93 -12.87 5.41
C SER A 110 0.80 -12.52 6.39
N ILE A 111 0.64 -13.33 7.45
CA ILE A 111 -0.37 -13.06 8.49
C ILE A 111 -0.11 -11.73 9.18
N ALA A 112 1.14 -11.48 9.56
CA ALA A 112 1.53 -10.24 10.25
C ALA A 112 1.29 -8.99 9.38
N LEU A 113 1.65 -9.05 8.11
CA LEU A 113 1.43 -7.95 7.15
C LEU A 113 -0.06 -7.69 6.94
N ASN A 114 -0.87 -8.74 6.75
CA ASN A 114 -2.32 -8.59 6.62
C ASN A 114 -2.95 -7.97 7.87
N ASN A 115 -2.50 -8.39 9.06
CA ASN A 115 -2.95 -7.80 10.31
C ASN A 115 -2.58 -6.32 10.39
N ALA A 116 -1.34 -5.95 10.05
CA ALA A 116 -0.90 -4.56 10.07
C ALA A 116 -1.73 -3.67 9.13
N ASN A 117 -1.99 -4.11 7.90
CA ASN A 117 -2.83 -3.38 6.94
C ASN A 117 -4.27 -3.23 7.44
N LEU A 118 -4.82 -4.27 8.07
CA LEU A 118 -6.16 -4.24 8.66
C LEU A 118 -6.24 -3.22 9.80
N TYR A 119 -5.25 -3.20 10.70
CA TYR A 119 -5.17 -2.22 11.78
C TYR A 119 -5.02 -0.79 11.26
N GLN A 120 -4.20 -0.56 10.24
CA GLN A 120 -4.05 0.77 9.63
C GLN A 120 -5.37 1.26 9.01
N THR A 121 -6.05 0.40 8.26
CA THR A 121 -7.34 0.73 7.63
C THR A 121 -8.41 1.02 8.68
N MET A 122 -8.45 0.22 9.75
CA MET A 122 -9.36 0.43 10.87
C MET A 122 -9.13 1.79 11.55
N SER A 123 -7.87 2.11 11.89
CA SER A 123 -7.50 3.38 12.52
C SER A 123 -7.85 4.59 11.63
N ALA A 124 -7.59 4.50 10.32
CA ALA A 124 -7.94 5.55 9.37
C ALA A 124 -9.48 5.75 9.26
N SER A 125 -10.24 4.66 9.21
CA SER A 125 -11.71 4.70 9.21
C SER A 125 -12.27 5.32 10.49
N GLN A 126 -11.72 4.92 11.65
CA GLN A 126 -12.10 5.48 12.94
C GLN A 126 -11.81 6.99 13.02
N ALA A 127 -10.65 7.44 12.51
CA ALA A 127 -10.32 8.86 12.45
C ALA A 127 -11.36 9.65 11.62
N LYS A 128 -11.79 9.12 10.47
CA LYS A 128 -12.83 9.74 9.63
C LYS A 128 -14.18 9.85 10.35
N VAL A 129 -14.60 8.80 11.07
CA VAL A 129 -15.84 8.82 11.87
C VAL A 129 -15.74 9.84 13.00
N GLN A 130 -14.60 9.94 13.66
CA GLN A 130 -14.40 10.94 14.71
C GLN A 130 -14.49 12.37 14.17
N SER A 131 -13.82 12.66 13.04
CA SER A 131 -13.93 13.97 12.39
C SER A 131 -15.38 14.31 12.02
N LEU A 132 -16.15 13.34 11.52
CA LEU A 132 -17.58 13.54 11.26
C LEU A 132 -18.36 13.92 12.52
N LEU A 133 -18.10 13.25 13.65
CA LEU A 133 -18.75 13.58 14.93
C LEU A 133 -18.37 14.98 15.42
N ASP A 134 -17.10 15.37 15.27
CA ASP A 134 -16.62 16.70 15.66
C ASP A 134 -17.34 17.81 14.85
N ILE A 135 -17.59 17.57 13.56
CA ILE A 135 -18.41 18.46 12.72
C ILE A 135 -19.83 18.55 13.26
N ILE A 136 -20.47 17.41 13.52
CA ILE A 136 -21.86 17.36 14.04
C ILE A 136 -21.95 18.08 15.39
N GLN A 137 -20.97 17.95 16.27
CA GLN A 137 -20.94 18.65 17.56
C GLN A 137 -20.73 20.15 17.40
N ALA A 138 -19.83 20.57 16.51
CA ALA A 138 -19.62 21.98 16.19
C ALA A 138 -20.88 22.60 15.55
N MET A 139 -21.60 21.83 14.73
CA MET A 139 -22.90 22.22 14.17
C MET A 139 -23.94 22.50 15.26
N HIS A 140 -24.02 21.65 16.29
CA HIS A 140 -24.98 21.84 17.39
C HIS A 140 -24.61 22.99 18.34
N SER A 141 -23.33 23.41 18.35
CA SER A 141 -22.80 24.42 19.28
C SER A 141 -22.92 25.86 18.77
N ASN A 142 -23.20 26.08 17.48
CA ASN A 142 -23.29 27.41 16.86
C ASN A 142 -24.75 27.87 16.70
N LEU A 143 -25.12 28.91 17.46
CA LEU A 143 -26.43 29.58 17.40
C LEU A 143 -26.50 30.55 16.20
N GLY A 144 -26.56 30.03 14.97
CA GLY A 144 -26.81 30.85 13.78
C GLY A 144 -26.55 30.12 12.46
N ILE A 145 -27.48 30.21 11.51
CA ILE A 145 -27.44 29.47 10.23
C ILE A 145 -26.17 29.76 9.42
N ASN A 146 -25.68 31.01 9.41
CA ASN A 146 -24.48 31.41 8.68
C ASN A 146 -23.19 30.82 9.29
N SER A 147 -23.08 30.78 10.63
CA SER A 147 -21.93 30.19 11.32
C SER A 147 -21.91 28.67 11.16
N LEU A 148 -23.10 28.05 11.23
CA LEU A 148 -23.29 26.63 10.98
C LEU A 148 -22.84 26.23 9.57
N MET A 149 -23.31 26.94 8.55
CA MET A 149 -22.94 26.70 7.16
C MET A 149 -21.44 26.86 6.91
N PHE A 150 -20.81 27.88 7.50
CA PHE A 150 -19.37 28.10 7.41
C PHE A 150 -18.61 26.90 7.98
N THR A 151 -18.96 26.46 9.19
CA THR A 151 -18.32 25.31 9.84
C THR A 151 -18.48 24.03 9.02
N ILE A 152 -19.66 23.75 8.47
CA ILE A 152 -19.88 22.54 7.66
C ILE A 152 -19.02 22.58 6.41
N THR A 153 -19.05 23.69 5.67
CA THR A 153 -18.33 23.81 4.38
C THR A 153 -16.82 23.72 4.59
N GLN A 154 -16.30 24.39 5.63
CA GLN A 154 -14.88 24.37 5.98
C GLN A 154 -14.40 22.98 6.44
N ARG A 155 -15.23 22.23 7.15
CA ARG A 155 -14.83 20.90 7.61
C ARG A 155 -15.08 19.80 6.58
N ALA A 156 -16.09 19.96 5.74
CA ALA A 156 -16.42 18.99 4.71
C ALA A 156 -15.30 18.88 3.66
N HIS A 157 -14.71 20.01 3.21
CA HIS A 157 -13.63 19.95 2.22
C HIS A 157 -12.38 19.24 2.77
N GLU A 158 -12.03 19.46 4.06
CA GLU A 158 -10.95 18.73 4.74
C GLU A 158 -11.24 17.23 4.79
N LEU A 159 -12.47 16.84 5.14
CA LEU A 159 -12.86 15.43 5.29
C LEU A 159 -12.82 14.64 3.99
N VAL A 160 -13.27 15.25 2.88
CA VAL A 160 -13.28 14.59 1.56
C VAL A 160 -12.03 14.90 0.73
N GLU A 161 -11.04 15.59 1.32
CA GLU A 161 -9.78 15.99 0.66
C GLU A 161 -10.01 16.77 -0.64
N ALA A 162 -11.01 17.66 -0.65
CA ALA A 162 -11.35 18.50 -1.79
C ALA A 162 -10.71 19.90 -1.68
N ASP A 163 -10.32 20.46 -2.83
CA ASP A 163 -9.82 21.83 -2.94
C ASP A 163 -10.88 22.86 -2.50
N ARG A 164 -12.15 22.63 -2.83
CA ARG A 164 -13.27 23.51 -2.46
C ARG A 164 -14.53 22.71 -2.13
N CYS A 165 -15.28 23.20 -1.16
CA CYS A 165 -16.65 22.77 -0.90
C CYS A 165 -17.57 23.99 -0.95
N THR A 166 -18.79 23.83 -1.43
CA THR A 166 -19.78 24.91 -1.47
C THR A 166 -21.13 24.37 -1.06
N MET A 167 -21.75 25.01 -0.09
CA MET A 167 -23.14 24.75 0.29
C MET A 167 -24.07 25.74 -0.40
N PHE A 168 -25.06 25.23 -1.12
CA PHE A 168 -26.11 26.04 -1.74
C PHE A 168 -27.39 26.01 -0.89
N LEU A 169 -28.03 27.17 -0.71
CA LEU A 169 -29.39 27.24 -0.19
C LEU A 169 -30.39 27.42 -1.33
N LEU A 170 -31.51 26.70 -1.24
CA LEU A 170 -32.62 26.84 -2.17
C LEU A 170 -33.53 28.00 -1.78
N ASP A 171 -33.58 29.03 -2.61
CA ASP A 171 -34.65 30.02 -2.63
C ASP A 171 -35.81 29.49 -3.49
N LYS A 172 -36.86 29.00 -2.82
CA LYS A 172 -38.05 28.45 -3.50
C LYS A 172 -38.87 29.51 -4.23
N ALA A 173 -38.85 30.77 -3.76
CA ALA A 173 -39.62 31.84 -4.37
C ALA A 173 -38.96 32.27 -5.68
N ALA A 174 -37.64 32.42 -5.67
CA ALA A 174 -36.85 32.74 -6.87
C ALA A 174 -36.59 31.51 -7.76
N LYS A 175 -36.76 30.28 -7.24
CA LYS A 175 -36.35 29.01 -7.88
C LYS A 175 -34.86 28.96 -8.18
N GLU A 176 -34.04 29.39 -7.22
CA GLU A 176 -32.58 29.49 -7.36
C GLU A 176 -31.84 28.79 -6.22
N LEU A 177 -30.65 28.29 -6.51
CA LEU A 177 -29.62 27.86 -5.57
C LEU A 177 -28.65 29.01 -5.36
N MET A 178 -28.43 29.39 -4.10
CA MET A 178 -27.54 30.49 -3.70
C MET A 178 -26.37 29.96 -2.88
N SER A 179 -25.13 30.24 -3.27
CA SER A 179 -23.99 30.04 -2.38
C SER A 179 -23.95 31.16 -1.34
N LEU A 180 -23.76 30.80 -0.06
CA LEU A 180 -23.69 31.80 1.02
C LEU A 180 -22.28 32.07 1.55
N GLN A 181 -21.25 31.49 0.96
CA GLN A 181 -19.85 31.79 1.30
C GLN A 181 -18.93 31.31 0.17
N GLY A 182 -18.25 32.28 -0.46
CA GLY A 182 -17.24 32.18 -1.52
C GLY A 182 -16.85 33.61 -1.94
N GLU A 183 -15.74 33.81 -2.65
CA GLU A 183 -15.37 35.16 -3.17
C GLU A 183 -16.46 35.74 -4.10
N VAL A 184 -17.30 34.87 -4.68
CA VAL A 184 -18.41 35.22 -5.55
C VAL A 184 -19.71 34.63 -5.00
N ASN A 185 -20.70 35.48 -4.77
CA ASN A 185 -22.08 35.06 -4.51
C ASN A 185 -22.66 34.47 -5.80
N LEU A 186 -22.68 33.14 -5.90
CA LEU A 186 -23.15 32.43 -7.08
C LEU A 186 -24.65 32.13 -6.93
N ARG A 187 -25.42 32.46 -7.97
CA ARG A 187 -26.84 32.10 -8.12
C ARG A 187 -26.99 31.21 -9.33
N ILE A 188 -27.62 30.05 -9.14
CA ILE A 188 -27.86 29.06 -10.20
C ILE A 188 -29.35 28.75 -10.20
N PRO A 189 -30.04 28.71 -11.36
CA PRO A 189 -31.41 28.21 -11.42
C PRO A 189 -31.49 26.78 -10.84
N MET A 190 -32.52 26.50 -10.05
CA MET A 190 -32.60 25.24 -9.32
C MET A 190 -32.72 23.99 -10.20
N ASP A 191 -33.01 24.14 -11.49
CA ASP A 191 -33.19 23.09 -12.49
C ASP A 191 -32.07 23.07 -13.56
N LYS A 192 -30.96 23.77 -13.32
CA LYS A 192 -29.83 23.87 -14.25
C LYS A 192 -28.52 23.43 -13.61
N GLY A 193 -27.65 22.89 -14.46
CA GLY A 193 -26.32 22.46 -14.04
C GLY A 193 -26.33 21.22 -13.14
N ILE A 194 -25.14 20.83 -12.68
CA ILE A 194 -24.97 19.70 -11.78
C ILE A 194 -25.69 19.91 -10.45
N ALA A 195 -25.55 21.11 -9.88
CA ALA A 195 -26.18 21.48 -8.62
C ALA A 195 -27.72 21.46 -8.72
N GLY A 196 -28.28 21.95 -9.83
CA GLY A 196 -29.73 21.93 -10.07
C GLY A 196 -30.29 20.52 -10.29
N GLU A 197 -29.58 19.67 -11.03
CA GLU A 197 -29.94 18.25 -11.17
C GLU A 197 -29.95 17.59 -9.78
N CYS A 198 -28.89 17.76 -8.99
CA CYS A 198 -28.82 17.22 -7.63
C CYS A 198 -29.98 17.72 -6.75
N CYS A 199 -30.31 19.02 -6.84
CA CYS A 199 -31.39 19.64 -6.10
C CYS A 199 -32.77 19.10 -6.49
N THR A 200 -33.02 18.87 -7.78
CA THR A 200 -34.33 18.43 -8.27
C THR A 200 -34.55 16.93 -8.10
N THR A 201 -33.50 16.12 -8.22
CA THR A 201 -33.61 14.66 -8.11
C THR A 201 -33.42 14.12 -6.70
N ASN A 202 -32.87 14.90 -5.77
CA ASN A 202 -32.45 14.45 -4.43
C ASN A 202 -31.52 13.22 -4.45
N LYS A 203 -30.64 13.14 -5.45
CA LYS A 203 -29.66 12.05 -5.58
C LYS A 203 -28.26 12.61 -5.48
N VAL A 204 -27.36 11.87 -4.84
CA VAL A 204 -25.93 12.17 -4.90
C VAL A 204 -25.46 11.97 -6.33
N ILE A 205 -24.82 13.00 -6.90
CA ILE A 205 -24.27 12.97 -8.25
C ILE A 205 -22.75 13.04 -8.11
N ASN A 206 -22.06 12.00 -8.60
CA ASN A 206 -20.61 11.94 -8.70
C ASN A 206 -20.23 12.02 -10.19
N ILE A 207 -19.39 12.99 -10.54
CA ILE A 207 -18.94 13.23 -11.91
C ILE A 207 -17.43 13.11 -11.93
N PRO A 208 -16.87 12.04 -12.53
CA PRO A 208 -15.43 11.85 -12.62
C PRO A 208 -14.74 12.97 -13.41
N GLU A 209 -15.34 13.41 -14.52
CA GLU A 209 -14.79 14.43 -15.41
C GLU A 209 -15.84 15.49 -15.75
N ALA A 210 -15.74 16.66 -15.12
CA ALA A 210 -16.77 17.70 -15.21
C ALA A 210 -16.94 18.25 -16.64
N TYR A 211 -15.84 18.44 -17.38
CA TYR A 211 -15.89 19.02 -18.74
C TYR A 211 -16.44 18.07 -19.81
N GLU A 212 -16.56 16.78 -19.49
CA GLU A 212 -17.20 15.80 -20.37
C GLU A 212 -18.70 15.64 -20.09
N ASP A 213 -19.19 16.17 -18.96
CA ASP A 213 -20.60 16.08 -18.58
C ASP A 213 -21.42 17.17 -19.28
N SER A 214 -22.40 16.75 -20.09
CA SER A 214 -23.31 17.65 -20.82
C SER A 214 -24.09 18.64 -19.94
N ARG A 215 -24.18 18.40 -18.63
CA ARG A 215 -24.84 19.27 -17.67
C ARG A 215 -23.90 20.32 -17.08
N PHE A 216 -22.59 20.23 -17.31
CA PHE A 216 -21.62 21.22 -16.83
C PHE A 216 -21.56 22.39 -17.82
N ASN A 217 -21.96 23.59 -17.37
CA ASN A 217 -21.90 24.80 -18.19
C ASN A 217 -20.47 25.35 -18.24
N GLN A 218 -19.98 25.62 -19.45
CA GLN A 218 -18.76 26.39 -19.73
C GLN A 218 -18.95 27.89 -19.48
#